data_AF-A0AAD9KBN4-F1
#
_entry.id   AF-A0AAD9KBN4-F1
#
_cell.length_a   1.000
_cell.length_b   1.000
_cell.length_c   1.000
_cell.angle_alpha   90.00
_cell.angle_beta   90.00
_cell.angle_gamma   90.00
#
_symmetry.space_group_name_H-M   'P 1'
#
loop_
_entity.id
_entity.type
_entity.pdbx_description
1 polymer ?
#
loop_
_entity_poly.entity_id
_entity_poly.type
_entity_poly.pdbx_seq_one_letter_code
_entity_poly.pdbx_strand_id
1 'polypeptide(L)'
;MQRAGPSRMHKLTPEMPAQTKPVILTNTKNKIQLNAMLVEGLLNSNYYTSATQQHTLATAGVRDVPVEIVVGVRIERHDLCSAHEEADIVITQHVTTCSLSGKCVRVVCDDTEVFVLLVHFYHIKCRGRNSAPMIMSYLVKERAVIDIGSTATAHSGIADDRLAIHGISRANTVGSWHGVGKANVIKLAKLHK
;
A
#
# COMPACT_ATOMS: atom_id res chain seq x y z
N MET A 1 -15.94 8.34 -23.97
CA MET A 1 -15.36 9.41 -23.12
C MET A 1 -16.49 10.08 -22.34
N GLN A 2 -16.70 9.70 -21.07
CA GLN A 2 -17.57 10.48 -20.19
C GLN A 2 -16.79 11.71 -19.73
N ARG A 3 -17.36 12.90 -19.97
CA ARG A 3 -16.79 14.17 -19.49
C ARG A 3 -16.70 14.10 -17.96
N ALA A 4 -15.51 14.38 -17.41
CA ALA A 4 -15.33 14.60 -15.99
C ALA A 4 -16.21 15.80 -15.59
N GLY A 5 -17.30 15.54 -14.88
CA GLY A 5 -18.10 16.60 -14.25
C GLY A 5 -17.24 17.38 -13.25
N PRO A 6 -17.65 18.60 -12.89
CA PRO A 6 -16.89 19.43 -11.95
C PRO A 6 -16.65 18.66 -10.64
N SER A 7 -15.39 18.63 -10.19
CA SER A 7 -14.97 17.95 -8.96
C SER A 7 -15.73 18.56 -7.77
N ARG A 8 -16.73 17.83 -7.25
CA ARG A 8 -17.55 18.30 -6.13
C ARG A 8 -16.78 18.13 -4.82
N MET A 9 -16.67 19.21 -4.06
CA MET A 9 -16.20 19.14 -2.68
C MET A 9 -17.33 18.52 -1.83
N HIS A 10 -17.04 17.39 -1.19
CA HIS A 10 -17.98 16.72 -0.30
C HIS A 10 -17.63 17.14 1.12
N LYS A 11 -18.58 17.70 1.87
CA LYS A 11 -18.41 17.88 3.31
C LYS A 11 -18.63 16.53 3.98
N LEU A 12 -17.54 15.82 4.26
CA LEU A 12 -17.60 14.52 4.92
C LEU A 12 -17.72 14.71 6.44
N THR A 13 -18.64 14.00 7.10
CA THR A 13 -18.74 13.95 8.57
C THR A 13 -18.85 12.51 9.07
N PRO A 14 -18.44 12.20 10.31
CA PRO A 14 -18.50 10.84 10.86
C PRO A 14 -19.92 10.26 10.95
N GLU A 15 -20.92 11.13 11.08
CA GLU A 15 -22.34 10.76 11.21
C GLU A 15 -23.00 10.52 9.84
N MET A 16 -22.28 10.75 8.74
CA MET A 16 -22.83 10.52 7.42
C MET A 16 -23.14 9.04 7.19
N PRO A 17 -24.33 8.70 6.66
CA PRO A 17 -24.63 7.33 6.30
C PRO A 17 -23.69 6.86 5.18
N ALA A 18 -23.31 5.58 5.24
CA ALA A 18 -22.53 4.95 4.19
C ALA A 18 -23.24 5.12 2.85
N GLN A 19 -22.52 5.61 1.84
CA GLN A 19 -23.10 5.82 0.52
C GLN A 19 -23.44 4.48 -0.11
N THR A 20 -24.67 4.35 -0.61
CA THR A 20 -25.15 3.13 -1.28
C THR A 20 -24.48 2.91 -2.65
N LYS A 21 -23.81 3.93 -3.19
CA LYS A 21 -23.02 3.85 -4.42
C LYS A 21 -21.57 4.25 -4.15
N PRO A 22 -20.59 3.59 -4.78
CA PRO A 22 -19.19 3.97 -4.66
C PRO A 22 -18.99 5.39 -5.20
N VAL A 23 -18.50 6.27 -4.34
CA VAL A 23 -18.12 7.64 -4.70
C VAL A 23 -16.62 7.70 -4.94
N ILE A 24 -16.24 8.16 -6.13
CA ILE A 24 -14.83 8.39 -6.45
C ILE A 24 -14.46 9.79 -5.95
N LEU A 25 -13.63 9.87 -4.92
CA LEU A 25 -13.11 11.13 -4.40
C LEU A 25 -11.93 11.60 -5.26
N THR A 26 -12.22 12.36 -6.31
CA THR A 26 -11.19 12.96 -7.17
C THR A 26 -10.55 14.21 -6.57
N ASN A 27 -11.19 14.85 -5.59
CA ASN A 27 -10.71 16.08 -4.97
C ASN A 27 -9.75 15.81 -3.82
N THR A 28 -8.54 16.40 -3.85
CA THR A 28 -7.53 16.26 -2.79
C THR A 28 -8.04 16.71 -1.42
N LYS A 29 -8.86 17.77 -1.34
CA LYS A 29 -9.43 18.23 -0.04
C LYS A 29 -10.37 17.20 0.57
N ASN A 30 -11.16 16.50 -0.24
CA ASN A 30 -12.04 15.43 0.25
C ASN A 30 -11.22 14.24 0.77
N LYS A 31 -10.14 13.86 0.07
CA LYS A 31 -9.22 12.80 0.50
C LYS A 31 -8.57 13.14 1.84
N ILE A 32 -8.05 14.37 1.96
CA ILE A 32 -7.48 14.92 3.20
C ILE A 32 -8.51 14.88 4.34
N GLN A 33 -9.74 15.33 4.09
CA GLN A 33 -10.80 15.32 5.10
C GLN A 33 -11.16 13.90 5.54
N LEU A 34 -11.26 12.94 4.61
CA LEU A 34 -11.52 11.54 4.93
C LEU A 34 -10.39 10.95 5.79
N ASN A 35 -9.13 11.17 5.40
CA ASN A 35 -7.98 10.70 6.17
C ASN A 35 -7.95 11.30 7.58
N ALA A 36 -8.26 12.59 7.71
CA ALA A 36 -8.32 13.25 9.00
C ALA A 36 -9.38 12.60 9.91
N MET A 37 -10.60 12.38 9.40
CA MET A 37 -11.65 11.73 10.18
C MET A 37 -11.31 10.29 10.56
N LEU A 38 -10.65 9.53 9.67
CA LEU A 38 -10.20 8.17 9.98
C LEU A 38 -9.15 8.18 11.10
N VAL A 39 -8.16 9.07 11.02
CA VAL A 39 -7.12 9.22 12.06
C VAL A 39 -7.75 9.63 13.39
N GLU A 40 -8.63 10.64 13.41
CA GLU A 40 -9.31 11.09 14.63
C GLU A 40 -10.21 9.99 15.22
N GLY A 41 -10.95 9.26 14.37
CA GLY A 41 -11.78 8.14 14.81
C GLY A 41 -10.97 6.99 15.42
N LEU A 42 -9.78 6.73 14.86
CA LEU A 42 -8.84 5.75 15.43
C LEU A 42 -8.29 6.21 16.79
N LEU A 43 -8.11 7.51 17.00
CA LEU A 43 -7.60 8.09 18.26
C LEU A 43 -8.65 8.22 19.37
N ASN A 44 -9.95 8.24 19.05
CA ASN A 44 -11.03 8.48 20.03
C ASN A 44 -11.64 7.19 20.62
N SER A 45 -11.04 6.02 20.37
CA SER A 45 -11.65 4.73 20.72
C SER A 45 -10.76 3.90 21.64
N ASN A 46 -11.36 3.17 22.61
CA ASN A 46 -10.66 2.15 23.42
C ASN A 46 -9.91 1.09 22.57
N TYR A 47 -10.19 1.05 21.27
CA TYR A 47 -9.53 0.22 20.28
C TYR A 47 -8.03 0.55 20.14
N TYR A 48 -7.60 1.82 20.10
CA TYR A 48 -6.16 2.10 19.98
C TYR A 48 -5.43 1.68 21.25
N THR A 49 -5.99 1.90 22.44
CA THR A 49 -5.32 1.60 23.70
C THR A 49 -5.09 0.11 23.87
N SER A 50 -6.01 -0.72 23.35
CA SER A 50 -5.89 -2.18 23.36
C SER A 50 -5.06 -2.72 22.19
N ALA A 51 -5.23 -2.21 20.97
CA ALA A 51 -4.51 -2.69 19.79
C ALA A 51 -3.05 -2.21 19.72
N THR A 52 -2.77 -0.98 20.19
CA THR A 52 -1.43 -0.37 20.09
C THR A 52 -0.52 -0.66 21.28
N GLN A 53 -0.97 -1.47 22.24
CA GLN A 53 -0.10 -2.04 23.28
C GLN A 53 0.89 -3.07 22.71
N GLN A 54 0.50 -3.78 21.65
CA GLN A 54 1.32 -4.83 21.03
C GLN A 54 1.85 -4.45 19.64
N HIS A 55 1.19 -3.52 18.95
CA HIS A 55 1.51 -3.17 17.58
C HIS A 55 1.58 -1.66 17.36
N THR A 56 2.55 -1.22 16.57
CA THR A 56 2.58 0.13 16.02
C THR A 56 1.58 0.24 14.87
N LEU A 57 0.68 1.23 14.92
CA LEU A 57 -0.12 1.60 13.75
C LEU A 57 0.51 2.81 13.04
N ALA A 58 0.80 2.68 11.75
CA ALA A 58 1.24 3.79 10.92
C ALA A 58 0.16 4.15 9.91
N THR A 59 -0.21 5.42 9.85
CA THR A 59 -1.18 5.96 8.90
C THR A 59 -0.50 6.94 7.96
N ALA A 60 -0.80 6.87 6.66
CA ALA A 60 -0.50 7.96 5.74
C ALA A 60 -1.18 9.22 6.28
N GLY A 61 -0.39 10.25 6.58
CA GLY A 61 -0.88 11.42 7.28
C GLY A 61 -1.92 12.19 6.47
N VAL A 62 -2.54 13.17 7.14
CA VAL A 62 -3.37 14.21 6.48
C VAL A 62 -2.52 15.12 5.58
N ARG A 63 -1.20 15.05 5.73
CA ARG A 63 -0.15 15.76 4.99
C ARG A 63 0.90 14.74 4.54
N ASP A 64 1.92 15.22 3.84
CA ASP A 64 3.07 14.44 3.37
C ASP A 64 3.81 13.68 4.49
N VAL A 65 3.61 14.08 5.76
CA VAL A 65 4.21 13.46 6.93
C VAL A 65 3.28 12.38 7.52
N PRO A 66 3.69 11.10 7.50
CA PRO A 66 2.96 10.02 8.12
C PRO A 66 2.90 10.15 9.63
N VAL A 67 1.91 9.50 10.21
CA VAL A 67 1.66 9.50 11.64
C VAL A 67 1.73 8.08 12.16
N GLU A 68 2.55 7.88 13.17
CA GLU A 68 2.65 6.64 13.93
C GLU A 68 1.86 6.79 15.24
N ILE A 69 1.08 5.78 15.61
CA ILE A 69 0.31 5.71 16.85
C ILE A 69 0.84 4.51 17.64
N VAL A 70 1.41 4.80 18.82
CA VAL A 70 2.00 3.81 19.74
C VAL A 70 1.51 4.11 21.14
N VAL A 71 0.81 3.17 21.77
CA VAL A 71 0.26 3.31 23.13
C VAL A 71 -0.54 4.62 23.27
N GLY A 72 -1.31 4.98 22.23
CA GLY A 72 -2.11 6.22 22.20
C GLY A 72 -1.34 7.51 21.97
N VAL A 73 -0.02 7.46 21.86
CA VAL A 73 0.81 8.62 21.55
C VAL A 73 0.94 8.75 20.03
N ARG A 74 0.69 9.97 19.54
CA ARG A 74 0.89 10.34 18.14
C ARG A 74 2.32 10.81 17.92
N ILE A 75 3.01 10.21 16.96
CA ILE A 75 4.37 10.56 16.55
C ILE A 75 4.37 10.89 15.06
N GLU A 76 4.86 12.07 14.71
CA GLU A 76 5.04 12.46 13.31
C GLU A 76 6.34 11.86 12.77
N ARG A 77 6.23 11.04 11.71
CA ARG A 77 7.36 10.34 11.10
C ARG A 77 7.91 11.13 9.92
N HIS A 78 8.57 12.25 10.22
CA HIS A 78 9.18 13.11 9.19
C HIS A 78 10.22 12.37 8.34
N ASP A 79 10.84 11.33 8.88
CA ASP A 79 11.74 10.43 8.16
C ASP A 79 11.04 9.57 7.09
N LEU A 80 9.71 9.47 7.15
CA LEU A 80 8.86 8.77 6.19
C LEU A 80 8.04 9.73 5.30
N CYS A 81 8.41 11.01 5.29
CA CYS A 81 7.71 12.05 4.52
C CYS A 81 7.69 11.68 3.02
N SER A 82 6.52 11.81 2.39
CA SER A 82 6.32 11.52 0.97
C SER A 82 5.29 12.47 0.38
N ALA A 83 5.64 13.11 -0.74
CA ALA A 83 4.72 13.96 -1.52
C ALA A 83 3.89 13.17 -2.54
N HIS A 84 3.98 11.83 -2.54
CA HIS A 84 3.24 10.98 -3.45
C HIS A 84 1.77 10.87 -3.02
N GLU A 85 0.85 11.00 -3.99
CA GLU A 85 -0.59 10.88 -3.72
C GLU A 85 -1.10 9.44 -3.67
N GLU A 86 -0.36 8.48 -4.25
CA GLU A 86 -0.80 7.08 -4.37
C GLU A 86 -0.45 6.27 -3.11
N ALA A 87 -1.47 5.66 -2.51
CA ALA A 87 -1.35 4.97 -1.24
C ALA A 87 -0.44 3.75 -1.32
N ASP A 88 -0.41 3.04 -2.45
CA ASP A 88 0.46 1.89 -2.70
C ASP A 88 1.95 2.26 -2.70
N ILE A 89 2.32 3.40 -3.29
CA ILE A 89 3.68 3.96 -3.22
C ILE A 89 4.04 4.31 -1.77
N VAL A 90 3.17 5.06 -1.08
CA VAL A 90 3.42 5.50 0.30
C VAL A 90 3.56 4.30 1.25
N ILE A 91 2.67 3.32 1.15
CA ILE A 91 2.73 2.07 1.93
C ILE A 91 4.06 1.37 1.65
N THR A 92 4.44 1.19 0.38
CA THR A 92 5.67 0.47 0.00
C THR A 92 6.93 1.17 0.54
N GLN A 93 6.97 2.50 0.51
CA GLN A 93 8.07 3.26 1.08
C GLN A 93 8.20 3.01 2.60
N HIS A 94 7.09 3.14 3.33
CA HIS A 94 7.10 3.00 4.79
C HIS A 94 7.50 1.61 5.24
N VAL A 95 6.91 0.58 4.66
CA VAL A 95 7.15 -0.81 5.05
C VAL A 95 8.57 -1.25 4.72
N THR A 96 9.14 -0.76 3.63
CA THR A 96 10.54 -1.00 3.27
C THR A 96 11.48 -0.35 4.30
N THR A 97 11.24 0.92 4.67
CA THR A 97 12.03 1.60 5.71
C THR A 97 11.91 0.92 7.07
N CYS A 98 10.70 0.49 7.46
CA CYS A 98 10.48 -0.27 8.69
C CYS A 98 11.24 -1.60 8.68
N SER A 99 11.17 -2.37 7.59
CA SER A 99 11.91 -3.63 7.45
C SER A 99 13.42 -3.43 7.49
N LEU A 100 13.94 -2.38 6.85
CA LEU A 100 15.36 -2.00 6.88
C LEU A 100 15.85 -1.56 8.25
N SER A 101 14.97 -1.00 9.09
CA SER A 101 15.27 -0.68 10.49
C SER A 101 15.16 -1.89 11.44
N GLY A 102 14.94 -3.09 10.91
CA GLY A 102 14.86 -4.32 11.70
C GLY A 102 13.50 -4.56 12.36
N LYS A 103 12.45 -3.81 11.98
CA LYS A 103 11.09 -4.04 12.49
C LYS A 103 10.36 -5.05 11.61
N CYS A 104 9.75 -6.07 12.21
CA CYS A 104 8.86 -6.99 11.50
C CYS A 104 7.61 -6.24 11.02
N VAL A 105 7.22 -6.41 9.76
CA VAL A 105 6.10 -5.68 9.16
C VAL A 105 5.02 -6.63 8.67
N ARG A 106 3.77 -6.30 9.00
CA ARG A 106 2.57 -6.91 8.41
C ARG A 106 1.82 -5.85 7.61
N VAL A 107 1.68 -6.07 6.32
CA VAL A 107 0.86 -5.24 5.42
C VAL A 107 -0.51 -5.89 5.27
N VAL A 108 -1.57 -5.19 5.62
CA VAL A 108 -2.95 -5.67 5.43
C VAL A 108 -3.52 -4.97 4.20
N CYS A 109 -3.60 -5.68 3.08
CA CYS A 109 -4.02 -5.10 1.80
C CYS A 109 -4.50 -6.18 0.82
N ASP A 110 -5.54 -5.88 0.05
CA ASP A 110 -6.06 -6.74 -1.02
C ASP A 110 -5.60 -6.28 -2.42
N ASP A 111 -4.83 -5.20 -2.49
CA ASP A 111 -4.37 -4.61 -3.75
C ASP A 111 -3.17 -5.38 -4.33
N THR A 112 -3.29 -5.76 -5.60
CA THR A 112 -2.22 -6.46 -6.32
C THR A 112 -1.05 -5.54 -6.65
N GLU A 113 -1.29 -4.24 -6.86
CA GLU A 113 -0.24 -3.26 -7.11
C GLU A 113 0.71 -3.18 -5.91
N VAL A 114 0.16 -3.11 -4.69
CA VAL A 114 0.94 -3.18 -3.45
C VAL A 114 1.76 -4.46 -3.39
N PHE A 115 1.16 -5.63 -3.64
CA PHE A 115 1.92 -6.89 -3.65
C PHE A 115 3.10 -6.87 -4.63
N VAL A 116 2.89 -6.38 -5.85
CA VAL A 116 3.93 -6.30 -6.88
C VAL A 116 5.05 -5.36 -6.46
N LEU A 117 4.70 -4.17 -5.94
CA LEU A 117 5.64 -3.17 -5.43
C LEU A 117 6.45 -3.73 -4.25
N LEU A 118 5.80 -4.37 -3.27
CA LEU A 118 6.46 -4.96 -2.11
C LEU A 118 7.53 -5.98 -2.53
N VAL A 119 7.19 -6.91 -3.42
CA VAL A 119 8.16 -7.93 -3.85
C VAL A 119 9.32 -7.32 -4.63
N HIS A 120 9.04 -6.37 -5.51
CA HIS A 120 10.07 -5.68 -6.29
C HIS A 120 11.03 -4.87 -5.38
N PHE A 121 10.49 -4.02 -4.51
CA PHE A 121 11.32 -3.19 -3.63
C PHE A 121 12.01 -3.99 -2.53
N TYR A 122 11.40 -5.06 -2.02
CA TYR A 122 12.09 -5.98 -1.12
C TYR A 122 13.31 -6.60 -1.80
N HIS A 123 13.16 -7.06 -3.06
CA HIS A 123 14.26 -7.62 -3.83
C HIS A 123 15.42 -6.64 -4.00
N ILE A 124 15.12 -5.39 -4.34
CA ILE A 124 16.14 -4.37 -4.63
C ILE A 124 16.77 -3.78 -3.36
N LYS A 125 15.97 -3.60 -2.30
CA LYS A 125 16.38 -2.82 -1.12
C LYS A 125 16.71 -3.67 0.09
N CYS A 126 16.01 -4.79 0.30
CA CYS A 126 16.12 -5.59 1.51
C CYS A 126 16.99 -6.85 1.32
N ARG A 127 17.05 -7.39 0.10
CA ARG A 127 17.85 -8.59 -0.18
C ARG A 127 19.33 -8.37 0.12
N GLY A 128 19.92 -9.30 0.87
CA GLY A 128 21.33 -9.22 1.29
C GLY A 128 21.61 -8.22 2.40
N ARG A 129 20.57 -7.62 2.99
CA ARG A 129 20.66 -6.81 4.22
C ARG A 129 20.02 -7.58 5.37
N ASN A 130 20.36 -7.22 6.61
CA ASN A 130 19.70 -7.73 7.82
C ASN A 130 18.29 -7.13 7.99
N SER A 131 17.47 -7.25 6.95
CA SER A 131 16.10 -6.76 6.94
C SER A 131 15.19 -7.71 7.70
N ALA A 132 14.28 -7.14 8.50
CA ALA A 132 13.33 -7.94 9.23
C ALA A 132 12.23 -8.52 8.32
N PRO A 133 11.60 -9.65 8.73
CA PRO A 133 10.53 -10.28 7.98
C PRO A 133 9.39 -9.32 7.60
N MET A 134 8.90 -9.49 6.36
CA MET A 134 7.78 -8.74 5.82
C MET A 134 6.73 -9.72 5.29
N ILE A 135 5.51 -9.60 5.81
CA ILE A 135 4.36 -10.40 5.38
C ILE A 135 3.23 -9.51 4.90
N MET A 136 2.45 -10.01 3.94
CA MET A 136 1.22 -9.39 3.47
C MET A 136 0.04 -10.33 3.75
N SER A 137 -1.04 -9.79 4.29
CA SER A 137 -2.28 -10.52 4.55
C SER A 137 -3.47 -9.79 3.93
N TYR A 138 -4.41 -10.55 3.41
CA TYR A 138 -5.67 -10.01 2.89
C TYR A 138 -6.62 -9.62 4.04
N LEU A 139 -7.59 -8.76 3.73
CA LEU A 139 -8.64 -8.33 4.68
C LEU A 139 -9.59 -9.48 5.07
N VAL A 140 -9.73 -10.49 4.20
CA VAL A 140 -10.55 -11.67 4.44
C VAL A 140 -9.74 -12.71 5.23
N LYS A 141 -10.18 -13.02 6.46
CA LYS A 141 -9.46 -13.87 7.44
C LYS A 141 -9.05 -15.26 6.93
N GLU A 142 -9.71 -15.78 5.91
CA GLU A 142 -9.48 -17.12 5.36
C GLU A 142 -8.47 -17.16 4.20
N ARG A 143 -7.96 -16.00 3.76
CA ARG A 143 -6.98 -15.92 2.67
C ARG A 143 -5.54 -16.08 3.17
N ALA A 144 -4.67 -16.52 2.26
CA ALA A 144 -3.28 -16.81 2.54
C ALA A 144 -2.51 -15.58 3.07
N VAL A 145 -1.63 -15.80 4.04
CA VAL A 145 -0.58 -14.85 4.42
C VAL A 145 0.62 -15.11 3.53
N ILE A 146 1.09 -14.07 2.84
CA ILE A 146 2.19 -14.15 1.89
C ILE A 146 3.46 -13.60 2.53
N ASP A 147 4.50 -14.43 2.56
CA ASP A 147 5.86 -13.97 2.88
C ASP A 147 6.47 -13.29 1.65
N ILE A 148 6.72 -11.99 1.78
CA ILE A 148 7.26 -11.17 0.70
C ILE A 148 8.72 -11.53 0.41
N GLY A 149 9.52 -11.81 1.43
CA GLY A 149 10.94 -12.13 1.26
C GLY A 149 11.15 -13.49 0.62
N SER A 150 10.37 -14.49 1.04
CA SER A 150 10.36 -15.82 0.40
C SER A 150 9.89 -15.71 -1.06
N THR A 151 8.85 -14.92 -1.34
CA THR A 151 8.37 -14.67 -2.71
C THR A 151 9.43 -13.97 -3.57
N ALA A 152 10.09 -12.93 -3.05
CA ALA A 152 11.17 -12.22 -3.74
C ALA A 152 12.36 -13.11 -4.07
N THR A 153 12.64 -14.10 -3.20
CA THR A 153 13.71 -15.09 -3.40
C THR A 153 13.34 -16.12 -4.47
N ALA A 154 12.15 -16.71 -4.36
CA ALA A 154 11.64 -17.69 -5.32
C ALA A 154 11.51 -17.12 -6.75
N HIS A 155 11.23 -15.82 -6.86
CA HIS A 155 11.08 -15.12 -8.13
C HIS A 155 12.23 -14.16 -8.44
N SER A 156 13.40 -14.35 -7.82
CA SER A 156 14.58 -13.48 -8.01
C SER A 156 14.98 -13.31 -9.48
N GLY A 157 14.82 -14.37 -10.28
CA GLY A 157 15.09 -14.32 -11.73
C GLY A 157 14.20 -13.39 -12.55
N ILE A 158 13.09 -12.88 -12.00
CA ILE A 158 12.18 -11.93 -12.68
C ILE A 158 11.85 -10.71 -11.80
N ALA A 159 12.47 -10.56 -10.64
CA ALA A 159 12.09 -9.55 -9.65
C ALA A 159 12.44 -8.13 -10.11
N ASP A 160 13.57 -7.95 -10.78
CA ASP A 160 13.98 -6.66 -11.37
C ASP A 160 12.99 -6.19 -12.45
N ASP A 161 12.56 -7.11 -13.31
CA ASP A 161 11.64 -6.81 -14.42
C ASP A 161 10.17 -6.87 -14.02
N ARG A 162 9.87 -7.06 -12.74
CA ARG A 162 8.52 -7.36 -12.25
C ARG A 162 7.54 -6.22 -12.53
N LEU A 163 7.99 -4.97 -12.41
CA LEU A 163 7.16 -3.80 -12.75
C LEU A 163 6.85 -3.76 -14.26
N ALA A 164 7.83 -4.07 -15.12
CA ALA A 164 7.63 -4.13 -16.56
C ALA A 164 6.67 -5.28 -16.94
N ILE A 165 6.89 -6.47 -16.37
CA ILE A 165 6.03 -7.64 -16.50
C ILE A 165 4.58 -7.30 -16.13
N HIS A 166 4.40 -6.62 -15.00
CA HIS A 166 3.08 -6.25 -14.50
C HIS A 166 2.39 -5.22 -15.41
N GLY A 167 3.11 -4.19 -15.86
CA GLY A 167 2.60 -3.20 -16.80
C GLY A 167 2.16 -3.81 -18.14
N ILE A 168 2.98 -4.70 -18.71
CA ILE A 168 2.70 -5.32 -20.03
C ILE A 168 1.56 -6.35 -19.94
N SER A 169 1.44 -7.06 -18.81
CA SER A 169 0.45 -8.13 -18.62
C SER A 169 -0.92 -7.68 -18.10
N ARG A 170 -1.17 -6.37 -18.14
CA ARG A 170 -2.41 -5.69 -17.75
C ARG A 170 -2.48 -5.40 -16.24
N ALA A 171 -1.97 -4.24 -15.84
CA ALA A 171 -2.31 -3.56 -14.59
C ALA A 171 -3.60 -2.75 -14.80
N ASN A 172 -4.50 -2.74 -13.81
CA ASN A 172 -5.86 -2.14 -13.76
C ASN A 172 -6.32 -1.24 -14.93
N THR A 173 -5.57 -0.19 -15.27
CA THR A 173 -5.93 0.85 -16.26
C THR A 173 -4.98 0.95 -17.46
N VAL A 174 -3.94 0.11 -17.54
CA VAL A 174 -2.92 0.15 -18.61
C VAL A 174 -3.33 -0.79 -19.75
N GLY A 175 -3.25 -0.28 -20.98
CA GLY A 175 -3.49 -1.08 -22.18
C GLY A 175 -2.46 -2.20 -22.29
N SER A 176 -2.92 -3.45 -22.36
CA SER A 176 -2.06 -4.60 -22.61
C SER A 176 -1.67 -4.68 -24.08
N TRP A 177 -0.50 -5.24 -24.36
CA TRP A 177 -0.15 -5.60 -25.73
C TRP A 177 -1.08 -6.70 -26.24
N HIS A 178 -1.58 -6.55 -27.46
CA HIS A 178 -2.49 -7.53 -28.07
C HIS A 178 -1.81 -8.92 -28.08
N GLY A 179 -2.44 -9.92 -27.46
CA GLY A 179 -1.94 -11.30 -27.41
C GLY A 179 -0.92 -11.60 -26.29
N VAL A 180 -0.56 -10.61 -25.45
CA VAL A 180 0.36 -10.82 -24.33
C VAL A 180 -0.41 -10.93 -23.01
N GLY A 181 -0.64 -12.16 -22.55
CA GLY A 181 -1.16 -12.45 -21.21
C GLY A 181 -0.06 -12.72 -20.18
N LYS A 182 -0.45 -12.85 -18.90
CA LYS A 182 0.46 -13.12 -17.76
C LYS A 182 1.38 -14.35 -17.95
N ALA A 183 0.92 -15.38 -18.67
CA ALA A 183 1.75 -16.56 -18.94
C ALA A 183 2.81 -16.32 -20.03
N ASN A 184 2.51 -15.48 -21.03
CA ASN A 184 3.42 -15.19 -22.14
C ASN A 184 4.48 -14.15 -21.74
N VAL A 185 4.12 -13.18 -20.90
CA VAL A 185 5.06 -12.15 -20.45
C VAL A 185 6.22 -12.73 -19.63
N ILE A 186 5.97 -13.76 -18.81
CA ILE A 186 7.01 -14.41 -18.00
C ILE A 186 7.99 -15.16 -18.90
N LYS A 187 7.51 -15.80 -19.96
CA LYS A 187 8.37 -16.44 -20.96
C LYS A 187 9.22 -15.40 -21.68
N LEU A 188 8.63 -14.29 -22.11
CA LEU A 188 9.35 -13.18 -22.74
C LEU A 188 10.43 -12.59 -21.82
N ALA A 189 10.10 -12.33 -20.55
CA ALA A 189 11.06 -11.79 -19.58
C ALA A 189 12.24 -12.73 -19.33
N LYS A 190 12.04 -14.05 -19.44
CA LYS A 190 13.12 -15.04 -19.33
C LYS A 190 13.93 -15.21 -20.62
N LEU A 191 13.36 -14.89 -21.78
CA LEU A 191 14.00 -14.99 -23.10
C LEU A 191 14.96 -13.83 -23.39
N HIS A 192 14.80 -12.70 -22.70
CA HIS A 192 15.58 -11.48 -22.89
C HIS A 192 16.57 -11.17 -21.75
N LYS A 193 16.89 -12.17 -20.91
CA LYS A 193 18.01 -12.14 -19.96
C LYS A 193 19.19 -12.92 -20.51
#